data_AF-A0A9Y2JGC8-F1
#
_entry.id   AF-A0A9Y2JGC8-F1
#
_cell.length_a   1.000
_cell.length_b   1.000
_cell.length_c   1.000
_cell.angle_alpha   90.00
_cell.angle_beta   90.00
_cell.angle_gamma   90.00
#
_symmetry.space_group_name_H-M   'P 1'
#
loop_
_entity.id
_entity.type
_entity.pdbx_description
1 polymer ?
#
loop_
_entity_poly.entity_id
_entity_poly.type
_entity_poly.pdbx_seq_one_letter_code
_entity_poly.pdbx_strand_id
1 'polypeptide(L)'
;METEVGRAPAWRRAARLFTAPAQAPGLAALRWDLGFYLACLAFALPTALKSEFYGYRVWGTFATVAYGLGALHSGWLLLSARTGRTPRGVLGSRWCGIAAVALLAMILPLLLLVIRRLTGVDWLITPFSWAAQPEVWVIERSADLLLHHGTPYVDVTALGRAPEVNDYTPYGPVMAVFGLPRALAGGTPLGDALTDARWMFALAACACVLGTLKLLKWPKVPVGAAQLALACPLTALTWAVAGPDLAIVGLLVLACALAATGRAAWSGLVLALVVSAKLIVAPAAAVLAVFVLVRRGWVRRKTGLDWPAVGRFASALVATTAALHLPVYLVDPAAFVEHVFRFPLGMGVVRSPAASPLPGHLIAETGPVGQVAAFALVGAAAVAMVVWLVRRPPANGSGALLRIAVGLGALILLTPATRYGYLVYPLVLLGAHLTFRVAEAPTAPPAQQSSTTSS
;
A
#
# COMPACT_ATOMS: atom_id res chain seq x y z
N MET A 1 -5.98 17.29 -48.47
CA MET A 1 -4.87 16.75 -47.65
C MET A 1 -5.25 16.98 -46.20
N GLU A 2 -6.02 16.05 -45.63
CA GLU A 2 -6.50 16.14 -44.24
C GLU A 2 -5.29 16.01 -43.31
N THR A 3 -5.08 17.02 -42.50
CA THR A 3 -4.06 17.05 -41.46
C THR A 3 -4.32 15.93 -40.46
N GLU A 4 -3.40 14.96 -40.34
CA GLU A 4 -3.34 14.04 -39.22
C GLU A 4 -3.31 14.85 -37.92
N VAL A 5 -4.46 14.92 -37.25
CA VAL A 5 -4.56 15.43 -35.88
C VAL A 5 -3.72 14.51 -35.02
N GLY A 6 -2.52 14.98 -34.65
CA GLY A 6 -1.51 14.22 -33.92
C GLY A 6 -2.11 13.46 -32.75
N ARG A 7 -2.11 12.12 -32.83
CA ARG A 7 -2.62 11.25 -31.78
C ARG A 7 -1.91 11.60 -30.48
N ALA A 8 -2.68 11.98 -29.45
CA ALA A 8 -2.11 12.31 -28.14
C ALA A 8 -1.16 11.18 -27.68
N PRO A 9 0.01 11.50 -27.09
CA PRO A 9 0.97 10.50 -26.62
C PRO A 9 0.30 9.44 -25.72
N ALA A 10 0.77 8.20 -25.77
CA ALA A 10 0.15 7.07 -25.07
C ALA A 10 -0.11 7.33 -23.58
N TRP A 11 0.81 8.00 -22.88
CA TRP A 11 0.66 8.35 -21.47
C TRP A 11 -0.49 9.33 -21.19
N ARG A 12 -0.80 10.26 -22.13
CA ARG A 12 -1.93 11.18 -21.99
C ARG A 12 -3.26 10.44 -22.17
N ARG A 13 -3.30 9.46 -23.08
CA ARG A 13 -4.48 8.60 -23.27
C ARG A 13 -4.74 7.74 -22.04
N ALA A 14 -3.70 7.12 -21.50
CA ALA A 14 -3.79 6.36 -20.25
C ALA A 14 -4.28 7.24 -19.09
N ALA A 15 -3.72 8.44 -18.91
CA ALA A 15 -4.17 9.35 -17.85
C ALA A 15 -5.66 9.68 -17.95
N ARG A 16 -6.18 9.98 -19.17
CA ARG A 16 -7.61 10.26 -19.39
C ARG A 16 -8.51 9.07 -19.06
N LEU A 17 -8.03 7.84 -19.28
CA LEU A 17 -8.75 6.62 -18.96
C LEU A 17 -8.99 6.51 -17.45
N PHE A 18 -7.92 6.67 -16.66
CA PHE A 18 -7.96 6.53 -15.21
C PHE A 18 -8.70 7.69 -14.52
N THR A 19 -8.70 8.89 -15.12
CA THR A 19 -9.40 10.08 -14.60
C THR A 19 -10.76 10.34 -15.25
N ALA A 20 -11.29 9.38 -16.02
CA ALA A 20 -12.61 9.50 -16.62
C ALA A 20 -13.69 9.73 -15.53
N PRO A 21 -14.76 10.50 -15.84
CA PRO A 21 -15.80 10.81 -14.86
C PRO A 21 -16.49 9.55 -14.34
N ALA A 22 -17.07 9.66 -13.16
CA ALA A 22 -17.82 8.56 -12.53
C ALA A 22 -19.15 8.27 -13.24
N GLN A 23 -19.76 9.30 -13.83
CA GLN A 23 -21.01 9.24 -14.59
C GLN A 23 -20.76 9.66 -16.04
N ALA A 24 -21.54 9.11 -16.96
CA ALA A 24 -21.39 9.31 -18.41
C ALA A 24 -19.93 9.20 -18.92
N PRO A 25 -19.17 8.16 -18.51
CA PRO A 25 -17.81 7.95 -19.02
C PRO A 25 -17.80 7.60 -20.51
N GLY A 26 -16.68 7.89 -21.18
CA GLY A 26 -16.47 7.39 -22.54
C GLY A 26 -16.33 5.85 -22.57
N LEU A 27 -16.65 5.24 -23.71
CA LEU A 27 -16.62 3.78 -23.91
C LEU A 27 -15.28 3.13 -23.52
N ALA A 28 -14.15 3.83 -23.71
CA ALA A 28 -12.84 3.33 -23.33
C ALA A 28 -12.72 3.06 -21.82
N ALA A 29 -13.25 3.96 -20.97
CA ALA A 29 -13.20 3.81 -19.52
C ALA A 29 -14.11 2.67 -19.04
N LEU A 30 -15.27 2.47 -19.66
CA LEU A 30 -16.15 1.33 -19.35
C LEU A 30 -15.54 -0.01 -19.77
N ARG A 31 -14.85 -0.05 -20.92
CA ARG A 31 -14.09 -1.24 -21.35
C ARG A 31 -12.96 -1.55 -20.37
N TRP A 32 -12.28 -0.53 -19.87
CA TRP A 32 -11.27 -0.67 -18.84
C TRP A 32 -11.85 -1.22 -17.55
N ASP A 33 -12.95 -0.67 -17.04
CA ASP A 33 -13.58 -1.13 -15.81
C ASP A 33 -14.00 -2.60 -15.92
N LEU A 34 -14.62 -2.98 -17.04
CA LEU A 34 -14.99 -4.36 -17.32
C LEU A 34 -13.75 -5.27 -17.32
N GLY A 35 -12.69 -4.89 -18.05
CA GLY A 35 -11.45 -5.66 -18.08
C GLY A 35 -10.78 -5.77 -16.71
N PHE A 36 -10.78 -4.69 -15.92
CA PHE A 36 -10.27 -4.66 -14.56
C PHE A 36 -11.02 -5.66 -13.67
N TYR A 37 -12.35 -5.60 -13.62
CA TYR A 37 -13.13 -6.50 -12.76
C TYR A 37 -13.05 -7.95 -13.23
N LEU A 38 -12.98 -8.22 -14.54
CA LEU A 38 -12.75 -9.57 -15.07
C LEU A 38 -11.38 -10.13 -14.67
N ALA A 39 -10.32 -9.32 -14.73
CA ALA A 39 -8.99 -9.73 -14.26
C ALA A 39 -8.99 -10.00 -12.75
N CYS A 40 -9.66 -9.16 -11.96
CA CYS A 40 -9.81 -9.36 -10.52
C CYS A 40 -10.61 -10.63 -10.19
N LEU A 41 -11.67 -10.91 -10.94
CA LEU A 41 -12.46 -12.13 -10.83
C LEU A 41 -11.62 -13.37 -11.16
N ALA A 42 -10.80 -13.30 -12.22
CA ALA A 42 -9.88 -14.38 -12.60
C ALA A 42 -8.80 -14.64 -11.55
N PHE A 43 -8.47 -13.67 -10.71
CA PHE A 43 -7.60 -13.86 -9.54
C PHE A 43 -8.36 -14.43 -8.33
N ALA A 44 -9.55 -13.91 -8.04
CA ALA A 44 -10.34 -14.28 -6.86
C ALA A 44 -10.85 -15.72 -6.93
N LEU A 45 -11.33 -16.18 -8.10
CA LEU A 45 -11.95 -17.50 -8.24
C LEU A 45 -10.94 -18.64 -7.99
N PRO A 46 -9.74 -18.69 -8.61
CA PRO A 46 -8.74 -19.69 -8.26
C PRO A 46 -8.30 -19.61 -6.80
N THR A 47 -8.22 -18.40 -6.22
CA THR A 47 -7.90 -18.22 -4.80
C THR A 47 -8.95 -18.87 -3.90
N ALA A 48 -10.24 -18.73 -4.23
CA ALA A 48 -11.34 -19.37 -3.52
C ALA A 48 -11.23 -20.90 -3.54
N LEU A 49 -10.87 -21.46 -4.71
CA LEU A 49 -10.91 -22.90 -4.97
C LEU A 49 -9.65 -23.65 -4.54
N LYS A 50 -8.47 -23.01 -4.65
CA LYS A 50 -7.17 -23.69 -4.60
C LYS A 50 -6.24 -23.22 -3.49
N SER A 51 -6.54 -22.10 -2.82
CA SER A 51 -5.63 -21.58 -1.80
C SER A 51 -5.52 -22.55 -0.62
N GLU A 52 -4.30 -22.83 -0.18
CA GLU A 52 -4.03 -23.61 1.04
C GLU A 52 -4.49 -22.86 2.29
N PHE A 53 -4.43 -21.53 2.28
CA PHE A 53 -4.83 -20.69 3.40
C PHE A 53 -6.35 -20.55 3.50
N TYR A 54 -6.92 -20.87 4.67
CA TYR A 54 -8.36 -20.75 4.90
C TYR A 54 -8.89 -19.33 4.70
N GLY A 55 -8.24 -18.34 5.31
CA GLY A 55 -8.61 -16.93 5.16
C GLY A 55 -8.67 -16.46 3.71
N TYR A 56 -7.77 -16.98 2.86
CA TYR A 56 -7.72 -16.65 1.44
C TYR A 56 -8.88 -17.30 0.68
N ARG A 57 -9.25 -18.54 1.00
CA ARG A 57 -10.42 -19.20 0.39
C ARG A 57 -11.71 -18.46 0.74
N VAL A 58 -11.89 -18.12 2.02
CA VAL A 58 -13.04 -17.32 2.49
C VAL A 58 -13.08 -16.00 1.72
N TRP A 59 -11.99 -15.24 1.73
CA TRP A 59 -11.91 -13.99 0.99
C TRP A 59 -12.21 -14.20 -0.51
N GLY A 60 -11.64 -15.23 -1.13
CA GLY A 60 -11.81 -15.54 -2.54
C GLY A 60 -13.27 -15.80 -2.91
N THR A 61 -14.04 -16.47 -2.06
CA THR A 61 -15.48 -16.71 -2.28
C THR A 61 -16.25 -15.38 -2.31
N PHE A 62 -16.04 -14.53 -1.32
CA PHE A 62 -16.65 -13.21 -1.26
C PHE A 62 -16.20 -12.30 -2.41
N ALA A 63 -14.90 -12.29 -2.72
CA ALA A 63 -14.30 -11.50 -3.77
C ALA A 63 -14.77 -11.93 -5.16
N THR A 64 -14.99 -13.22 -5.39
CA THR A 64 -15.56 -13.74 -6.64
C THR A 64 -16.94 -13.13 -6.89
N VAL A 65 -17.79 -13.08 -5.87
CA VAL A 65 -19.11 -12.42 -5.98
C VAL A 65 -18.94 -10.92 -6.22
N ALA A 66 -18.08 -10.25 -5.46
CA ALA A 66 -17.85 -8.81 -5.56
C ALA A 66 -17.37 -8.37 -6.95
N TYR A 67 -16.34 -9.06 -7.48
CA TYR A 67 -15.78 -8.76 -8.79
C TYR A 67 -16.69 -9.23 -9.93
N GLY A 68 -17.46 -10.31 -9.75
CA GLY A 68 -18.52 -10.72 -10.66
C GLY A 68 -19.59 -9.63 -10.80
N LEU A 69 -20.09 -9.09 -9.69
CA LEU A 69 -21.03 -7.96 -9.70
C LEU A 69 -20.43 -6.70 -10.34
N GLY A 70 -19.16 -6.39 -10.05
CA GLY A 70 -18.44 -5.28 -10.70
C GLY A 70 -18.32 -5.42 -12.22
N ALA A 71 -18.04 -6.64 -12.69
CA ALA A 71 -17.96 -6.96 -14.12
C ALA A 71 -19.33 -6.87 -14.79
N LEU A 72 -20.37 -7.46 -14.19
CA LEU A 72 -21.75 -7.39 -14.68
C LEU A 72 -22.25 -5.94 -14.76
N HIS A 73 -22.00 -5.16 -13.71
CA HIS A 73 -22.37 -3.74 -13.65
C HIS A 73 -21.64 -2.92 -14.73
N SER A 74 -20.34 -3.12 -14.89
CA SER A 74 -19.54 -2.44 -15.92
C SER A 74 -19.97 -2.84 -17.33
N GLY A 75 -20.31 -4.12 -17.54
CA GLY A 75 -20.86 -4.62 -18.80
C GLY A 75 -22.23 -4.00 -19.12
N TRP A 76 -23.11 -3.90 -18.13
CA TRP A 76 -24.41 -3.23 -18.28
C TRP A 76 -24.27 -1.74 -18.62
N LEU A 77 -23.35 -1.02 -17.95
CA LEU A 77 -23.04 0.38 -18.30
C LEU A 77 -22.51 0.50 -19.74
N LEU A 78 -21.63 -0.42 -20.16
CA LEU A 78 -21.07 -0.44 -21.51
C LEU A 78 -22.15 -0.68 -22.58
N LEU A 79 -23.07 -1.62 -22.34
CA LEU A 79 -24.19 -1.91 -23.24
C LEU A 79 -25.19 -0.75 -23.28
N SER A 80 -25.47 -0.13 -22.14
CA SER A 80 -26.33 1.06 -22.06
C SER A 80 -25.74 2.22 -22.85
N ALA A 81 -24.44 2.49 -22.70
CA ALA A 81 -23.75 3.54 -23.45
C ALA A 81 -23.75 3.28 -24.96
N ARG A 82 -23.60 2.02 -25.40
CA ARG A 82 -23.68 1.65 -26.83
C ARG A 82 -25.08 1.83 -27.43
N THR A 83 -26.13 1.69 -26.62
CA THR A 83 -27.52 1.88 -27.02
C THR A 83 -28.00 3.33 -26.87
N GLY A 84 -27.09 4.28 -26.60
CA GLY A 84 -27.41 5.69 -26.42
C GLY A 84 -28.10 6.01 -25.09
N ARG A 85 -28.21 5.03 -24.18
CA ARG A 85 -28.82 5.21 -22.85
C ARG A 85 -27.78 5.65 -21.84
N THR A 86 -28.12 6.65 -21.03
CA THR A 86 -27.33 7.08 -19.88
C THR A 86 -28.08 6.72 -18.60
N PRO A 87 -27.76 5.59 -17.95
CA PRO A 87 -28.40 5.22 -16.70
C PRO A 87 -28.23 6.34 -15.67
N ARG A 88 -29.32 6.73 -15.02
CA ARG A 88 -29.34 7.82 -14.02
C ARG A 88 -29.21 7.27 -12.60
N GLY A 89 -28.91 8.15 -11.65
CA GLY A 89 -28.81 7.82 -10.24
C GLY A 89 -27.55 7.03 -9.87
N VAL A 90 -27.60 6.36 -8.72
CA VAL A 90 -26.45 5.63 -8.14
C VAL A 90 -25.98 4.53 -9.07
N LEU A 91 -26.91 3.76 -9.67
CA LEU A 91 -26.59 2.66 -10.59
C LEU A 91 -25.84 3.13 -11.85
N GLY A 92 -26.04 4.36 -12.30
CA GLY A 92 -25.28 4.95 -13.41
C GLY A 92 -23.83 5.30 -13.08
N SER A 93 -23.43 5.20 -11.81
CA SER A 93 -22.09 5.53 -11.35
C SER A 93 -21.16 4.32 -11.38
N ARG A 94 -19.96 4.51 -11.92
CA ARG A 94 -18.86 3.53 -11.86
C ARG A 94 -18.43 3.17 -10.43
N TRP A 95 -18.80 3.97 -9.43
CA TRP A 95 -18.54 3.69 -8.01
C TRP A 95 -19.34 2.50 -7.46
N CYS A 96 -20.39 2.03 -8.13
CA CYS A 96 -21.13 0.84 -7.69
C CYS A 96 -20.23 -0.40 -7.59
N GLY A 97 -19.37 -0.64 -8.59
CA GLY A 97 -18.42 -1.75 -8.52
C GLY A 97 -17.42 -1.60 -7.38
N ILE A 98 -16.95 -0.38 -7.10
CA ILE A 98 -16.04 -0.11 -5.98
C ILE A 98 -16.74 -0.36 -4.64
N ALA A 99 -18.00 0.07 -4.50
CA ALA A 99 -18.80 -0.15 -3.30
C ALA A 99 -19.07 -1.64 -3.07
N ALA A 100 -19.34 -2.41 -4.13
CA ALA A 100 -19.49 -3.86 -4.05
C ALA A 100 -18.21 -4.52 -3.53
N VAL A 101 -17.03 -4.11 -4.02
CA VAL A 101 -15.74 -4.63 -3.54
C VAL A 101 -15.48 -4.22 -2.08
N ALA A 102 -15.71 -2.97 -1.70
CA ALA A 102 -15.52 -2.51 -0.33
C ALA A 102 -16.42 -3.29 0.66
N LEU A 103 -17.69 -3.50 0.32
CA LEU A 103 -18.61 -4.23 1.19
C LEU A 103 -18.28 -5.72 1.20
N LEU A 104 -18.30 -6.35 0.02
CA LEU A 104 -18.29 -7.81 -0.10
C LEU A 104 -16.88 -8.38 0.00
N ALA A 105 -15.84 -7.75 -0.56
CA ALA A 105 -14.49 -8.31 -0.59
C ALA A 105 -13.55 -7.75 0.49
N MET A 106 -14.00 -6.77 1.30
CA MET A 106 -13.18 -6.18 2.36
C MET A 106 -13.87 -6.30 3.72
N ILE A 107 -15.07 -5.73 3.88
CA ILE A 107 -15.75 -5.67 5.19
C ILE A 107 -16.31 -7.03 5.62
N LEU A 108 -17.12 -7.68 4.79
CA LEU A 108 -17.74 -8.96 5.15
C LEU A 108 -16.75 -10.09 5.46
N PRO A 109 -15.73 -10.36 4.62
CA PRO A 109 -14.75 -11.41 4.93
C PRO A 109 -13.93 -11.07 6.16
N LEU A 110 -13.59 -9.80 6.41
CA LEU A 110 -12.92 -9.40 7.65
C LEU A 110 -13.77 -9.76 8.88
N LEU A 111 -15.05 -9.37 8.89
CA LEU A 111 -15.98 -9.67 10.00
C LEU A 111 -16.07 -11.18 10.24
N LEU A 112 -16.29 -11.97 9.19
CA LEU A 112 -16.39 -13.41 9.29
C LEU A 112 -15.09 -14.03 9.82
N LEU A 113 -13.94 -13.58 9.32
CA LEU A 113 -12.64 -14.11 9.74
C LEU A 113 -12.26 -13.72 11.16
N VAL A 114 -12.65 -12.53 11.63
CA VAL A 114 -12.52 -12.14 13.04
C VAL A 114 -13.36 -13.04 13.93
N ILE A 115 -14.62 -13.31 13.57
CA ILE A 115 -15.49 -14.22 14.32
C ILE A 115 -14.94 -15.64 14.29
N ARG A 116 -14.50 -16.12 13.13
CA ARG A 116 -13.95 -17.47 12.96
C ARG A 116 -12.69 -17.67 13.79
N ARG A 117 -11.85 -16.65 13.92
CA ARG A 117 -10.62 -16.70 14.72
C ARG A 117 -10.87 -16.99 16.21
N LEU A 118 -12.08 -16.71 16.72
CA LEU A 118 -12.46 -17.03 18.11
C LEU A 118 -12.46 -18.54 18.42
N THR A 119 -12.38 -19.41 17.42
CA THR A 119 -12.23 -20.86 17.64
C THR A 119 -10.80 -21.27 18.05
N GLY A 120 -9.83 -20.36 18.00
CA GLY A 120 -8.48 -20.55 18.57
C GLY A 120 -7.51 -21.40 17.73
N VAL A 121 -7.82 -21.69 16.47
CA VAL A 121 -7.03 -22.61 15.62
C VAL A 121 -5.88 -21.95 14.84
N ASP A 122 -5.81 -20.62 14.83
CA ASP A 122 -4.89 -19.85 13.98
C ASP A 122 -3.40 -19.97 14.36
N TRP A 123 -3.11 -20.43 15.58
CA TRP A 123 -1.74 -20.58 16.10
C TRP A 123 -1.08 -21.92 15.73
N LEU A 124 -1.81 -22.81 15.07
CA LEU A 124 -1.29 -24.11 14.66
C LEU A 124 -0.45 -23.96 13.38
N ILE A 125 0.53 -24.83 13.15
CA ILE A 125 1.28 -24.89 11.88
C ILE A 125 0.42 -25.63 10.82
N THR A 126 -0.80 -25.15 10.62
CA THR A 126 -1.78 -25.71 9.68
C THR A 126 -2.42 -24.58 8.87
N PRO A 127 -1.81 -24.14 7.76
CA PRO A 127 -2.33 -23.08 6.90
C PRO A 127 -3.82 -23.22 6.54
N PHE A 128 -4.29 -24.45 6.44
CA PHE A 128 -5.67 -24.80 6.14
C PHE A 128 -6.69 -24.41 7.22
N SER A 129 -6.28 -24.02 8.42
CA SER A 129 -7.16 -23.59 9.52
C SER A 129 -7.12 -22.08 9.78
N TRP A 130 -6.14 -21.36 9.24
CA TRP A 130 -5.84 -19.96 9.54
C TRP A 130 -6.92 -18.98 9.09
N ALA A 131 -7.62 -18.36 10.05
CA ALA A 131 -8.56 -17.26 9.84
C ALA A 131 -7.88 -15.88 9.78
N ALA A 132 -6.66 -15.76 10.30
CA ALA A 132 -5.76 -14.62 10.08
C ALA A 132 -4.46 -15.08 9.43
N GLN A 133 -3.69 -14.17 8.85
CA GLN A 133 -2.32 -14.48 8.42
C GLN A 133 -1.32 -14.32 9.58
N PRO A 134 -0.13 -14.95 9.48
CA PRO A 134 0.85 -14.94 10.56
C PRO A 134 1.24 -13.59 11.10
N GLU A 135 1.21 -12.57 10.25
CA GLU A 135 1.51 -11.20 10.63
C GLU A 135 0.61 -10.69 11.76
N VAL A 136 -0.67 -11.09 11.80
CA VAL A 136 -1.64 -10.58 12.78
C VAL A 136 -1.23 -11.00 14.20
N TRP A 137 -1.02 -12.30 14.41
CA TRP A 137 -0.73 -12.80 15.74
C TRP A 137 0.72 -12.57 16.17
N VAL A 138 1.66 -12.50 15.21
CA VAL A 138 3.04 -12.07 15.49
C VAL A 138 3.03 -10.65 16.06
N ILE A 139 2.19 -9.77 15.50
CA ILE A 139 2.09 -8.38 15.96
C ILE A 139 1.38 -8.28 17.32
N GLU A 140 0.31 -9.03 17.54
CA GLU A 140 -0.35 -9.11 18.85
C GLU A 140 0.60 -9.65 19.93
N ARG A 141 1.35 -10.72 19.65
CA ARG A 141 2.40 -11.23 20.55
C ARG A 141 3.50 -10.19 20.78
N SER A 142 3.93 -9.49 19.74
CA SER A 142 4.96 -8.45 19.89
C SER A 142 4.54 -7.34 20.85
N ALA A 143 3.25 -7.02 20.91
CA ALA A 143 2.70 -6.06 21.86
C ALA A 143 2.70 -6.61 23.29
N ASP A 144 2.32 -7.88 23.46
CA ASP A 144 2.37 -8.56 24.76
C ASP A 144 3.79 -8.64 25.31
N LEU A 145 4.77 -9.02 24.48
CA LEU A 145 6.19 -9.03 24.82
C LEU A 145 6.69 -7.63 25.19
N LEU A 146 6.29 -6.60 24.45
CA LEU A 146 6.67 -5.22 24.75
C LEU A 146 6.19 -4.79 26.14
N LEU A 147 4.97 -5.18 26.55
CA LEU A 147 4.41 -4.84 27.86
C LEU A 147 5.08 -5.60 29.00
N HIS A 148 5.40 -6.89 28.81
CA HIS A 148 5.95 -7.74 29.88
C HIS A 148 7.47 -7.69 30.00
N HIS A 149 8.18 -7.45 28.90
CA HIS A 149 9.64 -7.55 28.83
C HIS A 149 10.31 -6.25 28.38
N GLY A 150 9.55 -5.21 28.02
CA GLY A 150 10.10 -3.96 27.51
C GLY A 150 10.64 -4.04 26.07
N THR A 151 10.48 -5.20 25.41
CA THR A 151 10.91 -5.44 24.02
C THR A 151 9.89 -6.32 23.28
N PRO A 152 9.59 -6.06 22.00
CA PRO A 152 8.69 -6.89 21.19
C PRO A 152 9.35 -8.16 20.62
N TYR A 153 10.59 -8.44 21.04
CA TYR A 153 11.45 -9.49 20.50
C TYR A 153 11.78 -10.52 21.58
N VAL A 154 11.78 -11.80 21.20
CA VAL A 154 12.25 -12.90 22.05
C VAL A 154 13.69 -13.24 21.70
N ASP A 155 14.45 -13.76 22.65
CA ASP A 155 15.70 -14.44 22.31
C ASP A 155 15.40 -15.83 21.72
N VAL A 156 15.45 -15.91 20.39
CA VAL A 156 15.21 -17.14 19.63
C VAL A 156 16.22 -18.25 19.95
N THR A 157 17.37 -17.94 20.57
CA THR A 157 18.38 -18.93 20.96
C THR A 157 18.14 -19.52 22.35
N ALA A 158 17.28 -18.88 23.15
CA ALA A 158 16.99 -19.27 24.54
C ALA A 158 15.63 -19.98 24.72
N LEU A 159 14.98 -20.42 23.63
CA LEU A 159 13.62 -20.98 23.66
C LEU A 159 13.48 -22.38 24.28
N GLY A 160 14.59 -23.05 24.61
CA GLY A 160 14.58 -24.45 25.09
C GLY A 160 14.14 -25.47 24.03
N ARG A 161 13.95 -25.04 22.78
CA ARG A 161 13.68 -25.84 21.59
C ARG A 161 14.34 -25.19 20.36
N ALA A 162 14.37 -25.90 19.24
CA ALA A 162 14.80 -25.30 17.98
C ALA A 162 13.88 -24.12 17.62
N PRO A 163 14.45 -22.98 17.18
CA PRO A 163 13.66 -21.85 16.73
C PRO A 163 12.96 -22.15 15.41
N GLU A 164 11.77 -21.60 15.25
CA GLU A 164 10.95 -21.73 14.05
C GLU A 164 10.60 -20.35 13.48
N VAL A 165 10.14 -20.30 12.23
CA VAL A 165 9.79 -19.04 11.55
C VAL A 165 8.78 -18.22 12.36
N ASN A 166 7.84 -18.87 13.03
CA ASN A 166 6.79 -18.22 13.80
C ASN A 166 7.31 -17.57 15.09
N ASP A 167 8.55 -17.82 15.52
CA ASP A 167 9.16 -17.15 16.67
C ASP A 167 9.62 -15.73 16.33
N TYR A 168 9.78 -15.42 15.04
CA TYR A 168 10.27 -14.13 14.60
C TYR A 168 9.17 -13.07 14.57
N THR A 169 9.55 -11.87 14.99
CA THR A 169 8.86 -10.60 14.79
C THR A 169 9.67 -9.76 13.80
N PRO A 170 9.52 -9.96 12.48
CA PRO A 170 10.36 -9.30 11.46
C PRO A 170 9.89 -7.87 11.15
N TYR A 171 9.60 -7.10 12.20
CA TYR A 171 9.08 -5.74 12.14
C TYR A 171 9.85 -4.85 13.10
N GLY A 172 9.90 -3.56 12.80
CA GLY A 172 10.39 -2.60 13.78
C GLY A 172 9.37 -2.36 14.91
N PRO A 173 9.78 -1.69 16.00
CA PRO A 173 8.99 -1.59 17.24
C PRO A 173 7.62 -0.93 17.07
N VAL A 174 7.45 -0.05 16.08
CA VAL A 174 6.15 0.62 15.83
C VAL A 174 5.05 -0.38 15.51
N MET A 175 5.40 -1.53 14.92
CA MET A 175 4.40 -2.51 14.55
C MET A 175 3.65 -3.07 15.78
N ALA A 176 4.32 -3.19 16.93
CA ALA A 176 3.72 -3.65 18.17
C ALA A 176 2.58 -2.75 18.66
N VAL A 177 2.57 -1.46 18.29
CA VAL A 177 1.48 -0.53 18.66
C VAL A 177 0.12 -1.02 18.18
N PHE A 178 0.06 -1.69 17.02
CA PHE A 178 -1.19 -2.21 16.48
C PHE A 178 -1.72 -3.44 17.23
N GLY A 179 -0.87 -4.13 17.99
CA GLY A 179 -1.26 -5.24 18.87
C GLY A 179 -1.61 -4.80 20.30
N LEU A 180 -1.27 -3.58 20.72
CA LEU A 180 -1.51 -3.10 22.09
C LEU A 180 -2.97 -3.18 22.54
N PRO A 181 -3.99 -2.87 21.71
CA PRO A 181 -5.38 -3.02 22.12
C PRO A 181 -5.71 -4.45 22.54
N ARG A 182 -5.18 -5.45 21.83
CA ARG A 182 -5.38 -6.86 22.17
C ARG A 182 -4.65 -7.26 23.44
N ALA A 183 -3.42 -6.77 23.61
CA ALA A 183 -2.63 -7.06 24.81
C ALA A 183 -3.24 -6.42 26.08
N LEU A 184 -3.89 -5.27 25.97
CA LEU A 184 -4.46 -4.54 27.12
C LEU A 184 -5.91 -4.92 27.46
N ALA A 185 -6.73 -5.23 26.45
CA ALA A 185 -8.18 -5.43 26.62
C ALA A 185 -8.70 -6.75 26.02
N GLY A 186 -7.80 -7.65 25.61
CA GLY A 186 -8.13 -9.02 25.21
C GLY A 186 -8.47 -9.93 26.40
N GLY A 187 -8.54 -11.24 26.14
CA GLY A 187 -8.77 -12.28 27.16
C GLY A 187 -10.23 -12.73 27.32
N THR A 188 -11.15 -12.12 26.57
CA THR A 188 -12.54 -12.60 26.43
C THR A 188 -12.88 -12.72 24.96
N PRO A 189 -13.82 -13.60 24.53
CA PRO A 189 -14.18 -13.74 23.12
C PRO A 189 -14.59 -12.41 22.45
N LEU A 190 -15.27 -11.54 23.20
CA LEU A 190 -15.65 -10.21 22.71
C LEU A 190 -14.44 -9.25 22.67
N GLY A 191 -13.60 -9.24 23.71
CA GLY A 191 -12.39 -8.41 23.82
C GLY A 191 -11.43 -8.63 22.66
N ASP A 192 -10.79 -9.79 22.57
CA ASP A 192 -11.20 -10.74 21.54
C ASP A 192 -11.26 -10.20 20.11
N ALA A 193 -12.47 -10.36 19.57
CA ALA A 193 -12.87 -9.87 18.26
C ALA A 193 -12.73 -8.35 18.08
N LEU A 194 -12.99 -7.55 19.13
CA LEU A 194 -12.99 -6.08 19.03
C LEU A 194 -11.58 -5.49 18.95
N THR A 195 -10.60 -6.18 19.50
CA THR A 195 -9.20 -5.74 19.60
C THR A 195 -8.28 -6.42 18.60
N ASP A 196 -8.80 -7.27 17.70
CA ASP A 196 -8.05 -7.90 16.62
C ASP A 196 -7.22 -6.85 15.85
N ALA A 197 -5.93 -7.11 15.66
CA ALA A 197 -5.01 -6.13 15.08
C ALA A 197 -5.43 -5.67 13.67
N ARG A 198 -6.18 -6.48 12.91
CA ARG A 198 -6.73 -6.08 11.60
C ARG A 198 -7.62 -4.85 11.68
N TRP A 199 -8.38 -4.68 12.77
CA TRP A 199 -9.18 -3.47 12.96
C TRP A 199 -8.29 -2.25 13.13
N MET A 200 -7.20 -2.37 13.90
CA MET A 200 -6.28 -1.26 14.12
C MET A 200 -5.57 -0.85 12.83
N PHE A 201 -5.19 -1.82 12.00
CA PHE A 201 -4.64 -1.53 10.67
C PHE A 201 -5.66 -0.86 9.76
N ALA A 202 -6.90 -1.35 9.72
CA ALA A 202 -7.99 -0.78 8.92
C ALA A 202 -8.30 0.66 9.35
N LEU A 203 -8.40 0.92 10.66
CA LEU A 203 -8.64 2.24 11.22
C LEU A 203 -7.49 3.20 10.89
N ALA A 204 -6.24 2.77 11.04
CA ALA A 204 -5.08 3.60 10.70
C ALA A 204 -5.01 3.90 9.20
N ALA A 205 -5.27 2.92 8.33
CA ALA A 205 -5.33 3.13 6.88
C ALA A 205 -6.42 4.14 6.52
N CYS A 206 -7.63 3.99 7.05
CA CYS A 206 -8.73 4.94 6.88
C CYS A 206 -8.37 6.34 7.38
N ALA A 207 -7.83 6.47 8.58
CA ALA A 207 -7.42 7.75 9.16
C ALA A 207 -6.35 8.44 8.30
N CYS A 208 -5.37 7.69 7.78
CA CYS A 208 -4.35 8.22 6.89
C CYS A 208 -4.91 8.67 5.54
N VAL A 209 -5.86 7.92 4.96
CA VAL A 209 -6.55 8.32 3.72
C VAL A 209 -7.35 9.60 3.95
N LEU A 210 -8.15 9.66 5.02
CA LEU A 210 -8.93 10.86 5.37
C LEU A 210 -8.02 12.07 5.65
N GLY A 211 -6.93 11.86 6.38
CA GLY A 211 -5.91 12.90 6.63
C GLY A 211 -5.27 13.40 5.34
N THR A 212 -4.94 12.50 4.42
CA THR A 212 -4.41 12.82 3.09
C THR A 212 -5.41 13.63 2.28
N LEU A 213 -6.66 13.18 2.18
CA LEU A 213 -7.71 13.90 1.45
C LEU A 213 -7.94 15.29 2.04
N LYS A 214 -7.99 15.41 3.37
CA LYS A 214 -8.11 16.70 4.06
C LYS A 214 -6.93 17.63 3.75
N LEU A 215 -5.69 17.13 3.77
CA LEU A 215 -4.49 17.90 3.42
C LEU A 215 -4.53 18.39 1.96
N LEU A 216 -5.10 17.60 1.07
CA LEU A 216 -5.27 17.93 -0.35
C LEU A 216 -6.57 18.72 -0.64
N LYS A 217 -7.31 19.14 0.39
CA LYS A 217 -8.58 19.88 0.28
C LYS A 217 -9.69 19.08 -0.44
N TRP A 218 -9.82 17.81 -0.10
CA TRP A 218 -10.85 16.89 -0.58
C TRP A 218 -10.96 16.85 -2.12
N PRO A 219 -9.87 16.49 -2.82
CA PRO A 219 -9.91 16.37 -4.27
C PRO A 219 -10.89 15.26 -4.67
N LYS A 220 -11.48 15.38 -5.86
CA LYS A 220 -12.26 14.29 -6.45
C LYS A 220 -11.35 13.08 -6.65
N VAL A 221 -11.72 11.94 -6.08
CA VAL A 221 -10.99 10.68 -6.26
C VAL A 221 -11.41 10.05 -7.58
N PRO A 222 -10.49 9.83 -8.53
CA PRO A 222 -10.82 9.10 -9.75
C PRO A 222 -11.20 7.65 -9.47
N VAL A 223 -12.14 7.08 -10.22
CA VAL A 223 -12.50 5.66 -10.11
C VAL A 223 -11.27 4.77 -10.39
N GLY A 224 -10.43 5.14 -11.38
CA GLY A 224 -9.19 4.43 -11.65
C GLY A 224 -8.20 4.47 -10.48
N ALA A 225 -8.19 5.54 -9.69
CA ALA A 225 -7.38 5.63 -8.47
C ALA A 225 -7.90 4.66 -7.40
N ALA A 226 -9.23 4.59 -7.22
CA ALA A 226 -9.86 3.64 -6.32
C ALA A 226 -9.70 2.19 -6.77
N GLN A 227 -9.70 1.91 -8.08
CA GLN A 227 -9.41 0.59 -8.62
C GLN A 227 -8.01 0.12 -8.25
N LEU A 228 -6.99 0.97 -8.43
CA LEU A 228 -5.61 0.63 -8.11
C LEU A 228 -5.36 0.54 -6.60
N ALA A 229 -5.85 1.51 -5.83
CA ALA A 229 -5.53 1.61 -4.41
C ALA A 229 -6.44 0.77 -3.51
N LEU A 230 -7.71 0.57 -3.86
CA LEU A 230 -8.70 -0.06 -2.98
C LEU A 230 -9.24 -1.37 -3.57
N ALA A 231 -9.75 -1.32 -4.81
CA ALA A 231 -10.47 -2.48 -5.35
C ALA A 231 -9.55 -3.57 -5.91
N CYS A 232 -8.24 -3.32 -6.02
CA CYS A 232 -7.28 -4.33 -6.44
C CYS A 232 -7.31 -5.54 -5.48
N PRO A 233 -7.29 -6.79 -5.99
CA PRO A 233 -7.27 -8.00 -5.18
C PRO A 233 -6.22 -8.01 -4.09
N LEU A 234 -5.02 -7.48 -4.36
CA LEU A 234 -3.95 -7.44 -3.37
C LEU A 234 -4.30 -6.55 -2.17
N THR A 235 -4.97 -5.40 -2.41
CA THR A 235 -5.46 -4.55 -1.32
C THR A 235 -6.61 -5.23 -0.58
N ALA A 236 -7.63 -5.69 -1.31
CA ALA A 236 -8.84 -6.24 -0.71
C ALA A 236 -8.57 -7.53 0.08
N LEU A 237 -7.69 -8.40 -0.42
CA LEU A 237 -7.24 -9.59 0.30
C LEU A 237 -6.50 -9.19 1.57
N THR A 238 -5.47 -8.34 1.46
CA THR A 238 -4.67 -7.89 2.59
C THR A 238 -5.55 -7.27 3.68
N TRP A 239 -6.56 -6.49 3.30
CA TRP A 239 -7.52 -5.90 4.23
C TRP A 239 -8.23 -6.94 5.10
N ALA A 240 -8.70 -8.03 4.49
CA ALA A 240 -9.50 -9.03 5.19
C ALA A 240 -8.66 -9.99 6.05
N VAL A 241 -7.47 -10.36 5.56
CA VAL A 241 -6.70 -11.48 6.12
C VAL A 241 -5.51 -11.05 6.97
N ALA A 242 -5.01 -9.81 6.83
CA ALA A 242 -3.79 -9.37 7.51
C ALA A 242 -3.81 -7.89 7.95
N GLY A 243 -3.76 -6.95 7.01
CA GLY A 243 -3.84 -5.52 7.27
C GLY A 243 -2.53 -4.70 7.41
N PRO A 244 -1.36 -5.21 7.88
CA PRO A 244 -0.26 -4.33 8.29
C PRO A 244 0.23 -3.43 7.15
N ASP A 245 0.39 -4.00 5.95
CA ASP A 245 0.88 -3.25 4.79
C ASP A 245 -0.03 -2.08 4.38
N LEU A 246 -1.34 -2.15 4.67
CA LEU A 246 -2.29 -1.08 4.36
C LEU A 246 -2.12 0.13 5.28
N ALA A 247 -1.86 -0.12 6.58
CA ALA A 247 -1.55 0.95 7.52
C ALA A 247 -0.22 1.63 7.14
N ILE A 248 0.80 0.85 6.79
CA ILE A 248 2.13 1.38 6.44
C ILE A 248 2.07 2.19 5.14
N VAL A 249 1.43 1.69 4.09
CA VAL A 249 1.29 2.46 2.84
C VAL A 249 0.37 3.68 3.03
N GLY A 250 -0.64 3.60 3.89
CA GLY A 250 -1.47 4.75 4.27
C GLY A 250 -0.65 5.86 4.92
N LEU A 251 0.18 5.53 5.91
CA LEU A 251 1.11 6.47 6.55
C LEU A 251 2.12 7.03 5.55
N LEU A 252 2.62 6.23 4.61
CA LEU A 252 3.51 6.68 3.55
C LEU A 252 2.83 7.71 2.62
N VAL A 253 1.58 7.47 2.22
CA VAL A 253 0.78 8.41 1.44
C VAL A 253 0.54 9.71 2.24
N LEU A 254 0.27 9.61 3.54
CA LEU A 254 0.13 10.76 4.43
C LEU A 254 1.45 11.55 4.54
N ALA A 255 2.59 10.88 4.67
CA ALA A 255 3.91 11.52 4.65
C ALA A 255 4.16 12.28 3.35
N CYS A 256 3.74 11.71 2.20
CA CYS A 256 3.79 12.38 0.91
C CYS A 256 2.88 13.62 0.86
N ALA A 257 1.67 13.56 1.43
CA ALA A 257 0.76 14.72 1.51
C ALA A 257 1.31 15.83 2.41
N LEU A 258 1.92 15.48 3.54
CA LEU A 258 2.59 16.44 4.43
C LEU A 258 3.78 17.11 3.72
N ALA A 259 4.60 16.33 3.00
CA ALA A 259 5.67 16.85 2.16
C ALA A 259 5.14 17.72 1.02
N ALA A 260 3.99 17.39 0.43
CA ALA A 260 3.33 18.11 -0.65
C ALA A 260 2.54 19.35 -0.19
N THR A 261 2.28 19.50 1.11
CA THR A 261 1.63 20.69 1.71
C THR A 261 2.58 21.62 2.47
N GLY A 262 3.79 21.16 2.80
CA GLY A 262 4.94 22.03 3.16
C GLY A 262 5.46 21.74 4.56
N ARG A 263 4.96 20.66 5.15
CA ARG A 263 5.14 20.26 6.54
C ARG A 263 6.29 19.26 6.61
N ALA A 264 7.50 19.72 6.28
CA ALA A 264 8.68 18.88 6.13
C ALA A 264 9.00 18.06 7.40
N ALA A 265 8.96 18.69 8.58
CA ALA A 265 9.20 17.99 9.85
C ALA A 265 8.16 16.88 10.10
N TRP A 266 6.87 17.18 9.92
CA TRP A 266 5.79 16.18 10.06
C TRP A 266 5.90 15.04 9.04
N SER A 267 6.33 15.34 7.81
CA SER A 267 6.60 14.30 6.82
C SER A 267 7.73 13.38 7.27
N GLY A 268 8.82 13.94 7.81
CA GLY A 268 9.94 13.18 8.38
C GLY A 268 9.51 12.31 9.56
N LEU A 269 8.71 12.86 10.48
CA LEU A 269 8.16 12.12 11.62
C LEU A 269 7.27 10.95 11.17
N VAL A 270 6.32 11.18 10.27
CA VAL A 270 5.43 10.11 9.79
C VAL A 270 6.23 9.06 9.01
N LEU A 271 7.21 9.47 8.21
CA LEU A 271 8.09 8.52 7.54
C LEU A 271 8.93 7.72 8.53
N ALA A 272 9.35 8.31 9.66
CA ALA A 272 10.02 7.59 10.73
C ALA A 272 9.14 6.45 11.26
N LEU A 273 7.84 6.71 11.49
CA LEU A 273 6.90 5.66 11.91
C LEU A 273 6.81 4.53 10.87
N VAL A 274 6.77 4.88 9.59
CA VAL A 274 6.71 3.92 8.47
C VAL A 274 7.95 3.02 8.44
N VAL A 275 9.15 3.60 8.44
CA VAL A 275 10.40 2.81 8.39
C VAL A 275 10.66 2.03 9.67
N SER A 276 10.20 2.55 10.82
CA SER A 276 10.27 1.89 12.13
C SER A 276 9.20 0.82 12.31
N ALA A 277 8.29 0.65 11.35
CA ALA A 277 7.37 -0.47 11.28
C ALA A 277 7.84 -1.49 10.25
N LYS A 278 8.23 -1.03 9.05
CA LYS A 278 8.66 -1.91 7.95
C LYS A 278 9.80 -1.30 7.13
N LEU A 279 10.99 -1.90 7.26
CA LEU A 279 12.23 -1.38 6.67
C LEU A 279 12.23 -1.34 5.14
N ILE A 280 11.43 -2.19 4.48
CA ILE A 280 11.33 -2.23 3.00
C ILE A 280 10.94 -0.87 2.39
N VAL A 281 10.32 0.02 3.17
CA VAL A 281 9.88 1.34 2.72
C VAL A 281 10.98 2.40 2.81
N ALA A 282 12.13 2.11 3.44
CA ALA A 282 13.24 3.06 3.63
C ALA A 282 13.69 3.84 2.38
N PRO A 283 13.71 3.26 1.16
CA PRO A 283 14.06 4.01 -0.06
C PRO A 283 13.17 5.25 -0.32
N ALA A 284 11.95 5.29 0.23
CA ALA A 284 11.07 6.45 0.13
C ALA A 284 11.67 7.71 0.78
N ALA A 285 12.56 7.57 1.77
CA ALA A 285 13.24 8.68 2.42
C ALA A 285 14.09 9.50 1.44
N ALA A 286 14.82 8.84 0.54
CA ALA A 286 15.62 9.51 -0.48
C ALA A 286 14.73 10.33 -1.42
N VAL A 287 13.60 9.75 -1.89
CA VAL A 287 12.67 10.44 -2.79
C VAL A 287 12.03 11.65 -2.10
N LEU A 288 11.59 11.50 -0.84
CA LEU A 288 10.97 12.59 -0.08
C LEU A 288 11.97 13.68 0.28
N ALA A 289 13.22 13.35 0.62
CA ALA A 289 14.27 14.33 0.86
C ALA A 289 14.53 15.17 -0.40
N VAL A 290 14.69 14.54 -1.57
CA VAL A 290 14.85 15.24 -2.85
C VAL A 290 13.61 16.09 -3.17
N PHE A 291 12.41 15.55 -2.95
CA PHE A 291 11.18 16.32 -3.17
C PHE A 291 11.11 17.56 -2.28
N VAL A 292 11.35 17.43 -0.98
CA VAL A 292 11.37 18.53 -0.02
C VAL A 292 12.42 19.58 -0.41
N LEU A 293 13.59 19.15 -0.87
CA LEU A 293 14.68 20.02 -1.33
C LEU A 293 14.26 20.91 -2.51
N VAL A 294 13.59 20.35 -3.52
CA VAL A 294 13.30 21.08 -4.76
C VAL A 294 11.94 21.79 -4.75
N ARG A 295 11.02 21.38 -3.88
CA ARG A 295 9.61 21.79 -3.94
C ARG A 295 9.40 23.31 -3.88
N ARG A 296 10.11 24.05 -3.01
CA ARG A 296 9.94 25.51 -2.92
C ARG A 296 10.35 26.23 -4.20
N GLY A 297 11.41 25.77 -4.87
CA GLY A 297 11.87 26.37 -6.13
C GLY A 297 10.81 26.28 -7.23
N TRP A 298 10.12 25.14 -7.29
CA TRP A 298 8.99 24.92 -8.22
C TRP A 298 7.76 25.75 -7.88
N VAL A 299 7.34 25.77 -6.60
CA VAL A 299 6.13 26.49 -6.18
C VAL A 299 6.28 28.01 -6.34
N ARG A 300 7.47 28.56 -6.05
CA ARG A 300 7.70 30.01 -6.06
C ARG A 300 8.32 30.53 -7.35
N ARG A 301 8.55 29.68 -8.36
CA ARG A 301 9.34 29.99 -9.57
C ARG A 301 10.67 30.69 -9.24
N LYS A 302 11.31 30.30 -8.13
CA LYS A 302 12.62 30.81 -7.70
C LYS A 302 13.65 29.72 -7.88
N THR A 303 14.82 30.08 -8.38
CA THR A 303 15.99 29.19 -8.42
C THR A 303 16.54 29.05 -6.99
N GLY A 304 16.29 27.91 -6.33
CA GLY A 304 16.82 27.68 -4.99
C GLY A 304 16.43 26.33 -4.39
N LEU A 305 17.39 25.69 -3.72
CA LEU A 305 17.22 24.48 -2.93
C LEU A 305 16.80 24.82 -1.50
N ASP A 306 15.81 24.12 -0.93
CA ASP A 306 15.30 24.37 0.42
C ASP A 306 16.02 23.52 1.48
N TRP A 307 17.33 23.75 1.65
CA TRP A 307 18.15 23.08 2.66
C TRP A 307 17.56 23.14 4.08
N PRO A 308 16.99 24.26 4.55
CA PRO A 308 16.35 24.30 5.87
C PRO A 308 15.12 23.39 5.99
N ALA A 309 14.38 23.14 4.90
CA ALA A 309 13.29 22.15 4.93
C ALA A 309 13.82 20.71 4.97
N VAL A 310 14.88 20.41 4.23
CA VAL A 310 15.54 19.11 4.31
C VAL A 310 16.11 18.87 5.69
N GLY A 311 16.75 19.87 6.31
CA GLY A 311 17.24 19.78 7.68
C GLY A 311 16.13 19.41 8.68
N ARG A 312 14.98 20.09 8.62
CA ARG A 312 13.81 19.77 9.47
C ARG A 312 13.22 18.38 9.20
N PHE A 313 13.17 17.96 7.93
CA PHE A 313 12.70 16.63 7.55
C PHE A 313 13.66 15.54 8.10
N ALA A 314 14.96 15.71 7.87
CA ALA A 314 15.99 14.76 8.28
C ALA A 314 16.11 14.69 9.81
N SER A 315 16.09 15.84 10.50
CA SER A 315 16.15 15.86 11.96
C SER A 315 14.94 15.17 12.58
N ALA A 316 13.72 15.42 12.07
CA ALA A 316 12.51 14.76 12.55
C ALA A 316 12.55 13.25 12.26
N LEU A 317 13.00 12.85 11.08
CA LEU A 317 13.17 11.44 10.71
C LEU A 317 14.13 10.74 11.67
N VAL A 318 15.36 11.25 11.81
CA VAL A 318 16.41 10.65 12.64
C VAL A 318 16.03 10.65 14.13
N ALA A 319 15.59 11.77 14.68
CA ALA A 319 15.23 11.87 16.08
C ALA A 319 14.06 10.95 16.44
N THR A 320 13.05 10.87 15.58
CA THR A 320 11.89 9.99 15.81
C THR A 320 12.30 8.52 15.67
N THR A 321 13.09 8.16 14.64
CA THR A 321 13.60 6.78 14.49
C THR A 321 14.45 6.36 15.69
N ALA A 322 15.32 7.24 16.19
CA ALA A 322 16.10 6.97 17.39
C ALA A 322 15.21 6.79 18.62
N ALA A 323 14.23 7.68 18.84
CA ALA A 323 13.31 7.59 19.96
C ALA A 323 12.46 6.30 19.95
N LEU A 324 12.12 5.79 18.76
CA LEU A 324 11.30 4.58 18.61
C LEU A 324 12.10 3.27 18.78
N HIS A 325 13.38 3.26 18.39
CA HIS A 325 14.20 2.04 18.42
C HIS A 325 15.11 1.95 19.64
N LEU A 326 15.65 3.07 20.12
CA LEU A 326 16.67 3.05 21.16
C LEU A 326 16.20 2.40 22.47
N PRO A 327 15.00 2.69 23.01
CA PRO A 327 14.55 2.02 24.24
C PRO A 327 14.49 0.50 24.09
N VAL A 328 13.96 0.03 22.96
CA VAL A 328 13.81 -1.41 22.68
C VAL A 328 15.16 -2.07 22.42
N TYR A 329 16.04 -1.41 21.66
CA TYR A 329 17.39 -1.89 21.40
C TYR A 329 18.20 -2.06 22.68
N LEU A 330 18.05 -1.15 23.65
CA LEU A 330 18.79 -1.18 24.91
C LEU A 330 18.33 -2.31 25.86
N VAL A 331 17.11 -2.83 25.69
CA VAL A 331 16.62 -3.97 26.49
C VAL A 331 17.31 -5.27 26.07
N ASP A 332 17.34 -5.55 24.77
CA ASP A 332 18.04 -6.71 24.21
C ASP A 332 18.59 -6.39 22.80
N PRO A 333 19.86 -5.96 22.70
CA PRO A 333 20.50 -5.65 21.43
C PRO A 333 20.59 -6.85 20.47
N ALA A 334 20.78 -8.06 21.01
CA ALA A 334 21.01 -9.26 20.21
C ALA A 334 19.71 -9.71 19.56
N ALA A 335 18.63 -9.84 20.35
CA ALA A 335 17.30 -10.17 19.83
C ALA A 335 16.80 -9.10 18.85
N PHE A 336 17.02 -7.81 19.15
CA PHE A 336 16.66 -6.72 18.24
C PHE A 336 17.33 -6.87 16.86
N VAL A 337 18.66 -7.07 16.83
CA VAL A 337 19.40 -7.19 15.57
C VAL A 337 19.00 -8.45 14.81
N GLU A 338 18.80 -9.55 15.52
CA GLU A 338 18.35 -10.82 14.96
C GLU A 338 17.01 -10.66 14.23
N HIS A 339 16.03 -10.06 14.89
CA HIS A 339 14.68 -9.89 14.37
C HIS A 339 14.54 -8.82 13.28
N VAL A 340 15.13 -7.65 13.49
CA VAL A 340 14.89 -6.46 12.63
C VAL A 340 15.80 -6.45 11.40
N PHE A 341 17.03 -6.96 11.52
CA PHE A 341 18.03 -6.90 10.46
C PHE A 341 18.39 -8.26 9.90
N ARG A 342 18.83 -9.21 10.74
CA ARG A 342 19.38 -10.49 10.24
C ARG A 342 18.31 -11.33 9.56
N PHE A 343 17.15 -11.50 10.20
CA PHE A 343 16.08 -12.33 9.64
C PHE A 343 15.54 -11.81 8.29
N PRO A 344 15.19 -10.52 8.11
CA PRO A 344 14.75 -10.01 6.80
C PRO A 344 15.82 -10.07 5.72
N LEU A 345 17.11 -10.02 6.09
CA LEU A 345 18.24 -10.17 5.17
C LEU A 345 18.59 -11.64 4.88
N GLY A 346 17.87 -12.61 5.45
CA GLY A 346 18.13 -14.04 5.28
C GLY A 346 19.36 -14.55 6.04
N MET A 347 19.86 -13.77 7.00
CA MET A 347 21.02 -14.06 7.85
C MET A 347 20.64 -14.45 9.29
N GLY A 348 19.35 -14.62 9.57
CA GLY A 348 18.88 -15.06 10.89
C GLY A 348 19.12 -16.55 11.13
N VAL A 349 18.95 -16.98 12.38
CA VAL A 349 19.12 -18.39 12.79
C VAL A 349 18.15 -19.30 12.01
N VAL A 350 16.95 -18.80 11.71
CA VAL A 350 16.00 -19.44 10.79
C VAL A 350 15.94 -18.63 9.50
N ARG A 351 16.04 -19.29 8.35
CA ARG A 351 15.89 -18.62 7.06
C ARG A 351 14.44 -18.24 6.82
N SER A 352 14.22 -17.02 6.35
CA SER A 352 12.90 -16.55 5.96
C SER A 352 12.33 -17.41 4.82
N PRO A 353 11.07 -17.88 4.92
CA PRO A 353 10.42 -18.65 3.85
C PRO A 353 9.87 -17.74 2.74
N ALA A 354 10.24 -16.45 2.71
CA ALA A 354 9.73 -15.50 1.74
C ALA A 354 10.18 -15.88 0.33
N ALA A 355 9.32 -16.57 -0.39
CA ALA A 355 9.47 -16.92 -1.80
C ALA A 355 8.16 -16.57 -2.52
N SER A 356 8.29 -15.98 -3.70
CA SER A 356 7.16 -15.69 -4.57
C SER A 356 7.67 -15.75 -6.00
N PRO A 357 6.85 -16.16 -6.99
CA PRO A 357 7.26 -16.30 -8.39
C PRO A 357 7.40 -14.93 -9.07
N LEU A 358 8.22 -14.06 -8.49
CA LEU A 358 8.58 -12.73 -8.97
C LEU A 358 9.90 -12.82 -9.73
N PRO A 359 10.17 -11.89 -10.66
CA PRO A 359 11.35 -11.97 -11.53
C PRO A 359 12.67 -12.22 -10.78
N GLY A 360 12.92 -11.51 -9.68
CA GLY A 360 14.13 -11.66 -8.87
C GLY A 360 14.30 -13.06 -8.28
N HIS A 361 13.20 -13.66 -7.81
CA HIS A 361 13.20 -15.01 -7.28
C HIS A 361 13.47 -16.05 -8.37
N LEU A 362 12.74 -15.97 -9.48
CA LEU A 362 12.90 -16.88 -10.63
C LEU A 362 14.31 -16.84 -11.21
N ILE A 363 14.94 -15.65 -11.24
CA ILE A 363 16.34 -15.51 -11.65
C ILE A 363 17.27 -16.16 -10.62
N ALA A 364 17.04 -15.92 -9.32
CA ALA A 364 17.86 -16.50 -8.25
C ALA A 364 17.80 -18.04 -8.20
N GLU A 365 16.67 -18.63 -8.56
CA GLU A 365 16.48 -20.09 -8.61
C GLU A 365 17.33 -20.79 -9.68
N THR A 366 17.91 -20.06 -10.64
CA THR A 366 18.81 -20.65 -11.65
C THR A 366 20.19 -21.07 -11.11
N GLY A 367 20.46 -20.81 -9.83
CA GLY A 367 21.69 -21.20 -9.14
C GLY A 367 22.50 -19.99 -8.62
N PRO A 368 23.75 -20.21 -8.16
CA PRO A 368 24.57 -19.15 -7.55
C PRO A 368 24.77 -17.92 -8.44
N VAL A 369 24.95 -18.13 -9.76
CA VAL A 369 25.08 -17.04 -10.74
C VAL A 369 23.78 -16.24 -10.84
N GLY A 370 22.64 -16.93 -10.85
CA GLY A 370 21.31 -16.31 -10.81
C GLY A 370 21.10 -15.45 -9.57
N GLN A 371 21.51 -15.95 -8.40
CA GLN A 371 21.42 -15.19 -7.15
C GLN A 371 22.23 -13.89 -7.21
N VAL A 372 23.47 -13.94 -7.72
CA VAL A 372 24.29 -12.74 -7.93
C VAL A 372 23.65 -11.80 -8.95
N ALA A 373 23.11 -12.34 -10.06
CA ALA A 373 22.44 -11.55 -11.08
C ALA A 373 21.20 -10.82 -10.54
N ALA A 374 20.39 -11.47 -9.71
CA ALA A 374 19.22 -10.85 -9.09
C ALA A 374 19.62 -9.67 -8.18
N PHE A 375 20.66 -9.84 -7.36
CA PHE A 375 21.18 -8.72 -6.54
C PHE A 375 21.80 -7.60 -7.40
N ALA A 376 22.50 -7.94 -8.48
CA ALA A 376 23.02 -6.95 -9.42
C ALA A 376 21.90 -6.13 -10.07
N LEU A 377 20.75 -6.75 -10.39
CA LEU A 377 19.57 -6.06 -10.91
C LEU A 377 18.94 -5.12 -9.88
N VAL A 378 18.87 -5.52 -8.60
CA VAL A 378 18.45 -4.63 -7.52
C VAL A 378 19.38 -3.41 -7.41
N GLY A 379 20.70 -3.64 -7.45
CA GLY A 379 21.70 -2.57 -7.45
C GLY A 379 21.56 -1.63 -8.66
N ALA A 380 21.37 -2.18 -9.86
CA ALA A 380 21.14 -1.41 -11.08
C ALA A 380 19.86 -0.58 -11.01
N ALA A 381 18.77 -1.14 -10.46
CA ALA A 381 17.53 -0.41 -10.22
C ALA A 381 17.73 0.75 -9.23
N ALA A 382 18.50 0.54 -8.15
CA ALA A 382 18.83 1.61 -7.20
C ALA A 382 19.62 2.75 -7.88
N VAL A 383 20.64 2.42 -8.69
CA VAL A 383 21.41 3.41 -9.46
C VAL A 383 20.50 4.16 -10.44
N ALA A 384 19.63 3.45 -11.16
CA ALA A 384 18.67 4.07 -12.08
C ALA A 384 17.72 5.03 -11.36
N MET A 385 17.25 4.68 -10.16
CA MET A 385 16.44 5.57 -9.32
C MET A 385 17.20 6.83 -8.89
N VAL A 386 18.47 6.71 -8.47
CA VAL A 386 19.31 7.87 -8.12
C VAL A 386 19.51 8.77 -9.34
N VAL A 387 19.88 8.21 -10.49
CA VAL A 387 20.05 8.96 -11.75
C VAL A 387 18.73 9.66 -12.12
N TRP A 388 17.59 8.99 -11.97
CA TRP A 388 16.29 9.58 -12.25
C TRP A 388 15.97 10.75 -11.31
N LEU A 389 16.25 10.62 -10.01
CA LEU A 389 16.06 11.68 -9.02
C LEU A 389 16.95 12.89 -9.28
N VAL A 390 18.20 12.69 -9.68
CA VAL A 390 19.15 13.77 -9.99
C VAL A 390 18.79 14.47 -11.31
N ARG A 391 18.53 13.71 -12.37
CA ARG A 391 18.26 14.24 -13.72
C ARG A 391 16.87 14.89 -13.80
N ARG A 392 15.89 14.34 -13.10
CA ARG A 392 14.49 14.78 -13.12
C ARG A 392 13.90 14.66 -11.72
N PRO A 393 14.20 15.57 -10.79
CA PRO A 393 13.62 15.53 -9.45
C PRO A 393 12.10 15.70 -9.50
N PRO A 394 11.34 15.13 -8.53
CA PRO A 394 9.89 15.30 -8.47
C PRO A 394 9.52 16.76 -8.19
N ALA A 395 8.79 17.39 -9.11
CA ALA A 395 8.35 18.79 -8.97
C ALA A 395 7.16 18.96 -8.02
N ASN A 396 6.37 17.89 -7.82
CA ASN A 396 5.12 17.89 -7.08
C ASN A 396 4.91 16.56 -6.33
N GLY A 397 3.89 16.49 -5.47
CA GLY A 397 3.62 15.33 -4.64
C GLY A 397 3.23 14.10 -5.46
N SER A 398 2.47 14.29 -6.54
CA SER A 398 2.19 13.21 -7.49
C SER A 398 3.48 12.64 -8.10
N GLY A 399 4.42 13.48 -8.48
CA GLY A 399 5.73 13.06 -8.99
C GLY A 399 6.55 12.28 -7.97
N ALA A 400 6.50 12.66 -6.69
CA ALA A 400 7.17 11.93 -5.62
C ALA A 400 6.55 10.53 -5.43
N LEU A 401 5.22 10.44 -5.36
CA LEU A 401 4.49 9.17 -5.25
C LEU A 401 4.82 8.20 -6.39
N LEU A 402 4.88 8.70 -7.64
CA LEU A 402 5.24 7.87 -8.79
C LEU A 402 6.65 7.28 -8.65
N ARG A 403 7.62 8.08 -8.19
CA ARG A 403 9.00 7.62 -8.00
C ARG A 403 9.11 6.61 -6.87
N ILE A 404 8.39 6.81 -5.78
CA ILE A 404 8.33 5.84 -4.68
C ILE A 404 7.66 4.55 -5.16
N ALA A 405 6.55 4.63 -5.90
CA ALA A 405 5.86 3.47 -6.45
C ALA A 405 6.78 2.65 -7.39
N VAL A 406 7.47 3.32 -8.32
CA VAL A 406 8.41 2.65 -9.24
C VAL A 406 9.60 2.07 -8.48
N GLY A 407 10.21 2.81 -7.56
CA GLY A 407 11.37 2.36 -6.80
C GLY A 407 11.06 1.17 -5.90
N LEU A 408 9.96 1.23 -5.13
CA LEU A 408 9.52 0.11 -4.31
C LEU A 408 9.06 -1.07 -5.17
N GLY A 409 8.35 -0.82 -6.27
CA GLY A 409 7.94 -1.87 -7.20
C GLY A 409 9.14 -2.61 -7.78
N ALA A 410 10.18 -1.91 -8.24
CA ALA A 410 11.41 -2.51 -8.72
C ALA A 410 12.12 -3.31 -7.61
N LEU A 411 12.22 -2.75 -6.39
CA LEU A 411 12.81 -3.45 -5.25
C LEU A 411 12.06 -4.77 -4.95
N ILE A 412 10.73 -4.73 -4.90
CA ILE A 412 9.88 -5.89 -4.59
C ILE A 412 10.00 -6.96 -5.69
N LEU A 413 9.95 -6.55 -6.96
CA LEU A 413 10.00 -7.47 -8.10
C LEU A 413 11.36 -8.13 -8.29
N LEU A 414 12.46 -7.44 -7.96
CA LEU A 414 13.83 -7.89 -8.25
C LEU A 414 14.54 -8.51 -7.05
N THR A 415 14.07 -8.29 -5.82
CA THR A 415 14.67 -8.93 -4.65
C THR A 415 14.32 -10.42 -4.61
N PRO A 416 15.29 -11.33 -4.42
CA PRO A 416 15.05 -12.79 -4.46
C PRO A 416 14.08 -13.32 -3.40
N ALA A 417 14.14 -12.75 -2.20
CA ALA A 417 13.36 -13.18 -1.05
C ALA A 417 12.27 -12.15 -0.72
N THR A 418 11.21 -12.11 -1.51
CA THR A 418 10.06 -11.22 -1.28
C THR A 418 8.73 -11.94 -1.39
N ARG A 419 7.68 -11.28 -0.91
CA ARG A 419 6.30 -11.74 -0.99
C ARG A 419 5.55 -10.92 -2.03
N TYR A 420 4.78 -11.58 -2.89
CA TYR A 420 3.94 -10.91 -3.90
C TYR A 420 2.93 -9.94 -3.28
N GLY A 421 2.49 -10.17 -2.03
CA GLY A 421 1.62 -9.25 -1.29
C GLY A 421 2.18 -7.83 -1.17
N TYR A 422 3.51 -7.66 -1.20
CA TYR A 422 4.13 -6.33 -1.16
C TYR A 422 3.85 -5.50 -2.42
N LEU A 423 3.37 -6.09 -3.51
CA LEU A 423 2.91 -5.32 -4.67
C LEU A 423 1.70 -4.41 -4.35
N VAL A 424 1.09 -4.53 -3.17
CA VAL A 424 0.12 -3.55 -2.67
C VAL A 424 0.71 -2.14 -2.55
N TYR A 425 1.98 -1.99 -2.18
CA TYR A 425 2.64 -0.68 -2.05
C TYR A 425 2.63 0.11 -3.37
N PRO A 426 3.23 -0.37 -4.47
CA PRO A 426 3.22 0.36 -5.72
C PRO A 426 1.80 0.62 -6.24
N LEU A 427 0.85 -0.29 -6.06
CA LEU A 427 -0.52 -0.11 -6.54
C LEU A 427 -1.27 1.00 -5.80
N VAL A 428 -1.20 1.01 -4.47
CA VAL A 428 -1.79 2.08 -3.65
C VAL A 428 -1.12 3.42 -3.94
N LEU A 429 0.20 3.45 -4.08
CA LEU A 429 0.94 4.68 -4.41
C LEU A 429 0.60 5.21 -5.81
N LEU A 430 0.36 4.33 -6.79
CA LEU A 430 -0.12 4.73 -8.13
C LEU A 430 -1.55 5.26 -8.09
N GLY A 431 -2.44 4.67 -7.29
CA GLY A 431 -3.77 5.22 -7.05
C GLY A 431 -3.71 6.60 -6.39
N ALA A 432 -2.89 6.74 -5.33
CA ALA A 432 -2.65 8.01 -4.66
C ALA A 432 -2.05 9.06 -5.62
N HIS A 433 -1.11 8.66 -6.48
CA HIS A 433 -0.52 9.52 -7.51
C HIS A 433 -1.60 10.16 -8.39
N LEU A 434 -2.59 9.38 -8.84
CA LEU A 434 -3.69 9.90 -9.66
C LEU A 434 -4.54 10.92 -8.91
N THR A 435 -4.85 10.66 -7.63
CA THR A 435 -5.60 11.61 -6.78
C THR A 435 -4.82 12.89 -6.54
N PHE A 436 -3.51 12.81 -6.28
CA PHE A 436 -2.63 13.99 -6.14
C PHE A 436 -2.60 14.80 -7.44
N ARG A 437 -2.55 14.15 -8.61
CA ARG A 437 -2.60 14.87 -9.89
C ARG A 437 -3.89 15.66 -10.08
N VAL A 438 -5.02 15.14 -9.62
CA VAL A 438 -6.29 15.88 -9.64
C VAL A 438 -6.22 17.09 -8.70
N ALA A 439 -5.66 16.92 -7.51
CA ALA A 439 -5.49 18.01 -6.54
C ALA A 439 -4.51 19.10 -7.02
N GLU A 440 -3.49 18.72 -7.79
CA GLU A 440 -2.43 19.59 -8.28
C GLU A 440 -2.75 20.23 -9.64
N ALA A 441 -3.83 19.81 -10.31
CA ALA A 441 -4.24 20.38 -11.59
C ALA A 441 -4.70 21.84 -11.40
N PRO A 442 -4.26 22.79 -12.25
CA PRO A 442 -4.79 24.16 -12.22
C PRO A 442 -6.31 24.12 -12.42
N THR A 443 -7.08 24.75 -11.52
CA THR A 443 -8.49 25.06 -11.79
C THR A 443 -8.57 25.83 -13.10
N ALA A 444 -9.27 25.29 -14.09
CA ALA A 444 -9.53 26.00 -15.34
C ALA A 444 -10.16 27.36 -15.01
N PRO A 445 -9.72 28.47 -15.63
CA PRO A 445 -10.40 29.75 -15.47
C PRO A 445 -11.87 29.57 -15.87
N PRO A 446 -12.82 30.23 -15.17
CA PRO A 446 -14.23 30.17 -15.56
C PRO A 446 -14.34 30.56 -17.04
N ALA A 447 -15.11 29.77 -17.79
CA ALA A 447 -15.37 30.07 -19.19
C ALA A 447 -15.87 31.52 -19.27
N GLN A 448 -15.12 32.38 -19.95
CA GLN A 448 -15.58 33.72 -20.28
C GLN A 448 -16.89 33.51 -21.05
N GLN A 449 -18.00 33.86 -20.41
CA GLN A 449 -19.27 34.02 -21.11
C GLN A 449 -18.98 35.04 -22.19
N SER A 450 -19.00 34.58 -23.44
CA SER A 450 -18.99 35.43 -24.61
C SER A 450 -20.14 36.41 -24.43
N SER A 451 -19.82 37.65 -24.06
CA SER A 451 -20.76 38.75 -24.12
C SER A 451 -21.15 38.87 -25.59
N THR A 452 -22.32 38.33 -25.93
CA THR A 452 -23.01 38.66 -27.15
C THR A 452 -23.39 40.14 -27.05
N THR A 453 -22.49 41.01 -27.50
CA THR A 453 -22.84 42.38 -27.88
C THR A 453 -23.71 42.28 -29.12
N SER A 454 -25.01 42.43 -28.93
CA SER A 454 -25.94 42.82 -29.98
C SER A 454 -25.66 44.27 -30.36
N SER A 455 -25.32 44.52 -31.62
CA SER A 455 -25.45 45.82 -32.29
C SER A 455 -25.81 45.56 -33.74
#